data_AF-A0A9D5NJ16-F1
#
_entry.id   AF-A0A9D5NJ16-F1
#
_cell.length_a   1.000
_cell.length_b   1.000
_cell.length_c   1.000
_cell.angle_alpha   90.00
_cell.angle_beta   90.00
_cell.angle_gamma   90.00
#
_symmetry.space_group_name_H-M   'P 1'
#
loop_
_entity.id
_entity.type
_entity.pdbx_description
1 polymer ?
#
loop_
_entity_poly.entity_id
_entity_poly.type
_entity_poly.pdbx_seq_one_letter_code
_entity_poly.pdbx_strand_id
1 'polypeptide(L)'
;MIKVVIKTFDDKINNIRISGHAGYDVHGKDIVCAAVSSIAITTINGILKLDENAIDYDQNHDLVINVKKHNETIDILIQNMIDLLEELEKDYNKNIKINREVS
;
A
#
# COMPACT_ATOMS: atom_id res chain seq x y z
N MET A 1 11.48 8.85 -5.35
CA MET A 1 11.02 7.50 -5.72
C MET A 1 10.26 6.93 -4.55
N ILE A 2 9.03 6.49 -4.78
CA ILE A 2 8.17 5.80 -3.83
C ILE A 2 8.68 4.36 -3.71
N LYS A 3 8.72 3.83 -2.49
CA LYS A 3 9.03 2.42 -2.25
C LYS A 3 7.90 1.77 -1.49
N VAL A 4 7.41 0.66 -2.02
CA VAL A 4 6.41 -0.21 -1.38
C VAL A 4 7.13 -1.47 -0.93
N VAL A 5 7.06 -1.77 0.37
CA VAL A 5 7.57 -3.02 0.95
C VAL A 5 6.38 -3.81 1.45
N ILE A 6 6.26 -5.05 0.98
CA ILE A 6 5.21 -5.99 1.35
C ILE A 6 5.86 -7.12 2.13
N LYS A 7 5.45 -7.33 3.37
CA LYS A 7 5.92 -8.45 4.19
C LYS A 7 4.84 -9.52 4.30
N THR A 8 5.23 -10.75 4.03
CA THR A 8 4.38 -11.93 4.13
C THR A 8 4.88 -12.83 5.25
N PHE A 9 3.97 -13.35 6.06
CA PHE A 9 4.22 -14.38 7.07
C PHE A 9 3.11 -15.43 6.97
N ASP A 10 3.49 -16.71 6.97
CA ASP A 10 2.56 -17.85 6.83
C ASP A 10 1.61 -17.70 5.62
N ASP A 11 2.17 -17.37 4.45
CA ASP A 11 1.46 -17.12 3.19
C ASP A 11 0.39 -15.99 3.23
N LYS A 12 0.40 -15.16 4.27
CA LYS A 12 -0.49 -14.00 4.43
C LYS A 12 0.27 -12.70 4.42
N ILE A 13 -0.34 -11.64 3.90
CA ILE A 13 0.26 -10.30 3.88
C ILE A 13 -0.02 -9.63 5.23
N ASN A 14 1.00 -9.44 6.05
CA ASN A 14 0.82 -8.89 7.40
C ASN A 14 1.20 -7.42 7.50
N ASN A 15 2.05 -6.94 6.60
CA ASN A 15 2.52 -5.56 6.63
C ASN A 15 2.75 -5.00 5.23
N ILE A 16 2.29 -3.77 5.01
CA ILE A 16 2.63 -2.96 3.84
C ILE A 16 3.22 -1.64 4.33
N ARG A 17 4.37 -1.24 3.80
CA ARG A 17 4.99 0.07 4.07
C ARG A 17 5.22 0.82 2.77
N ILE A 18 4.67 2.03 2.68
CA ILE A 18 4.80 2.94 1.53
C ILE A 18 5.55 4.19 1.97
N SER A 19 6.77 4.34 1.47
CA SER A 19 7.65 5.48 1.78
C SER A 19 7.84 6.39 0.58
N GLY A 20 8.08 7.68 0.84
CA GLY A 20 8.38 8.67 -0.20
C GLY A 20 7.17 9.17 -1.00
N HIS A 21 5.94 8.88 -0.54
CA HIS A 21 4.68 9.34 -1.15
C HIS A 21 4.28 10.78 -0.75
N ALA A 22 4.92 11.36 0.27
CA ALA A 22 4.63 12.69 0.81
C ALA A 22 5.67 13.79 0.43
N GLY A 23 6.63 13.50 -0.45
CA GLY A 23 7.72 14.42 -0.79
C GLY A 23 7.54 15.16 -2.12
N TYR A 24 7.43 16.49 -2.06
CA TYR A 24 7.28 17.41 -3.20
C TYR A 24 8.52 17.53 -4.12
N ASP A 25 8.25 18.10 -5.30
CA ASP A 25 9.12 19.01 -6.08
C ASP A 25 9.78 18.49 -7.38
N VAL A 26 9.06 17.63 -8.13
CA VAL A 26 9.36 17.41 -9.56
C VAL A 26 8.05 17.25 -10.34
N HIS A 27 7.84 18.04 -11.40
CA HIS A 27 6.68 17.94 -12.29
C HIS A 27 6.44 16.48 -12.73
N GLY A 28 5.24 15.95 -12.50
CA GLY A 28 4.85 14.57 -12.82
C GLY A 28 5.03 13.55 -11.69
N LYS A 29 5.84 13.85 -10.66
CA LYS A 29 5.93 13.04 -9.43
C LYS A 29 4.65 13.12 -8.61
N ASP A 30 4.00 14.28 -8.61
CA ASP A 30 2.77 14.54 -7.85
C ASP A 30 1.61 13.66 -8.30
N ILE A 31 1.52 13.30 -9.58
CA ILE A 31 0.47 12.42 -10.11
C ILE A 31 0.65 10.99 -9.60
N VAL A 32 1.88 10.47 -9.58
CA VAL A 32 2.17 9.13 -9.05
C VAL A 32 1.96 9.10 -7.54
N CYS A 33 2.40 10.13 -6.80
CA CYS A 33 2.14 10.24 -5.36
C CYS A 33 0.63 10.27 -5.06
N ALA A 34 -0.14 11.05 -5.83
CA ALA A 34 -1.60 11.10 -5.70
C ALA A 34 -2.24 9.74 -5.99
N ALA A 35 -1.85 9.06 -7.07
CA ALA A 35 -2.34 7.71 -7.39
C ALA A 35 -2.06 6.70 -6.27
N VAL A 36 -0.82 6.63 -5.78
CA VAL A 36 -0.44 5.75 -4.66
C VAL A 36 -1.25 6.04 -3.41
N SER A 37 -1.40 7.33 -3.06
CA SER A 37 -2.15 7.74 -1.88
C SER A 37 -3.64 7.39 -2.01
N SER A 38 -4.24 7.66 -3.18
CA SER A 38 -5.64 7.30 -3.46
C SER A 38 -5.88 5.81 -3.38
N ILE A 39 -5.01 4.98 -3.97
CA ILE A 39 -5.11 3.52 -3.92
C ILE A 39 -5.07 3.04 -2.47
N ALA A 40 -4.06 3.45 -1.72
CA ALA A 40 -3.85 2.95 -0.36
C ALA A 40 -4.93 3.42 0.63
N ILE A 41 -5.27 4.72 0.62
CA ILE A 41 -6.28 5.28 1.53
C ILE A 41 -7.68 4.76 1.21
N THR A 42 -8.02 4.54 -0.06
CA THR A 42 -9.31 3.94 -0.43
C THR A 42 -9.43 2.52 0.08
N THR A 43 -8.38 1.70 -0.06
CA THR A 43 -8.33 0.34 0.50
C THR A 43 -8.46 0.35 2.03
N ILE A 44 -7.71 1.21 2.71
CA ILE A 44 -7.78 1.37 4.18
C ILE A 44 -9.21 1.69 4.61
N ASN A 45 -9.83 2.70 4.00
CA ASN A 45 -11.21 3.10 4.34
C ASN A 45 -12.22 1.97 4.06
N GLY A 46 -12.04 1.23 2.96
CA GLY A 46 -12.88 0.08 2.63
C GLY A 46 -12.78 -1.04 3.66
N ILE A 47 -11.56 -1.37 4.10
CA ILE A 47 -11.32 -2.38 5.14
C ILE A 47 -11.93 -1.93 6.47
N LEU A 48 -11.66 -0.69 6.91
CA LEU A 48 -12.19 -0.16 8.17
C LEU A 48 -13.72 -0.08 8.18
N LYS A 49 -14.35 0.10 7.01
CA LYS A 49 -15.81 0.08 6.87
C LYS A 49 -16.41 -1.32 7.08
N LEU A 50 -15.65 -2.37 6.77
CA LEU A 50 -16.03 -3.77 6.96
C LEU A 50 -15.74 -4.25 8.38
N ASP A 51 -14.55 -3.93 8.90
CA ASP A 51 -14.11 -4.24 10.26
C ASP A 51 -13.05 -3.22 10.70
N GLU A 52 -13.42 -2.35 11.64
CA GLU A 52 -12.55 -1.29 12.17
C GLU A 52 -11.27 -1.83 12.84
N ASN A 53 -11.27 -3.10 13.26
CA ASN A 53 -10.16 -3.74 13.97
C ASN A 53 -9.37 -4.69 13.05
N ALA A 54 -9.63 -4.69 11.74
CA ALA A 54 -8.93 -5.55 10.79
C ALA A 54 -7.49 -5.10 10.51
N ILE A 55 -7.21 -3.80 10.61
CA ILE A 55 -5.90 -3.21 10.33
C ILE A 55 -5.57 -2.12 11.35
N ASP A 56 -4.27 -1.94 11.62
CA ASP A 56 -3.72 -0.74 12.24
C ASP A 56 -2.91 0.02 11.17
N TYR A 57 -3.06 1.35 11.07
CA TYR A 57 -2.26 2.15 10.13
C TYR A 57 -1.70 3.44 10.74
N ASP A 58 -0.52 3.86 10.25
CA ASP A 58 0.13 5.14 10.57
C ASP A 58 0.47 5.88 9.26
N GLN A 59 0.25 7.20 9.21
CA GLN A 59 0.48 8.05 8.05
C GLN A 59 1.42 9.25 8.34
N ASN A 60 2.27 9.17 9.38
CA ASN A 60 3.15 10.30 9.74
C ASN A 60 4.15 10.69 8.63
N HIS A 61 5.13 9.83 8.35
CA HIS A 61 6.14 10.05 7.29
C HIS A 61 6.04 9.01 6.17
N ASP A 62 5.85 7.75 6.57
CA ASP A 62 5.51 6.65 5.70
C ASP A 62 4.08 6.22 6.01
N LEU A 63 3.40 5.62 5.04
CA LEU A 63 2.16 4.93 5.27
C LEU A 63 2.49 3.49 5.63
N VAL A 64 2.16 3.08 6.85
CA VAL A 64 2.36 1.71 7.33
C VAL A 64 1.00 1.10 7.60
N ILE A 65 0.73 -0.07 7.05
CA ILE A 65 -0.50 -0.83 7.23
C ILE A 65 -0.11 -2.17 7.86
N ASN A 66 -0.68 -2.49 9.03
CA ASN A 66 -0.51 -3.77 9.71
C ASN A 66 -1.84 -4.52 9.67
N VAL A 67 -1.83 -5.72 9.10
CA VAL A 67 -3.03 -6.56 8.99
C VAL A 67 -3.15 -7.42 10.24
N LYS A 68 -4.26 -7.23 10.95
CA LYS A 68 -4.55 -7.86 12.25
C LYS A 68 -5.50 -9.03 12.12
N LYS A 69 -6.38 -9.00 11.12
CA LYS A 69 -7.35 -10.05 10.84
C LYS A 69 -7.37 -10.36 9.35
N HIS A 70 -7.48 -11.64 9.05
CA HIS A 70 -7.63 -12.14 7.70
C HIS A 70 -9.03 -12.70 7.51
N ASN A 71 -9.68 -12.28 6.43
CA ASN A 71 -10.84 -12.93 5.87
C ASN A 71 -10.82 -12.74 4.35
N GLU A 72 -11.68 -13.45 3.63
CA GLU A 72 -11.71 -13.43 2.18
C GLU A 72 -11.78 -12.00 1.60
N THR A 73 -12.71 -11.17 2.08
CA THR A 73 -12.89 -9.81 1.56
C THR A 73 -11.71 -8.89 1.89
N ILE A 74 -11.17 -8.97 3.11
CA ILE A 74 -10.01 -8.16 3.53
C ILE A 74 -8.79 -8.55 2.70
N ASP A 75 -8.53 -9.85 2.55
CA ASP A 75 -7.40 -10.36 1.79
C ASP A 75 -7.51 -9.96 0.31
N ILE A 76 -8.71 -10.01 -0.27
CA ILE A 76 -8.97 -9.53 -1.64
C ILE A 76 -8.69 -8.03 -1.76
N LEU A 77 -9.15 -7.20 -0.82
CA LEU A 77 -8.93 -5.75 -0.88
C LEU A 77 -7.44 -5.40 -0.79
N ILE A 78 -6.70 -6.08 0.09
CA ILE A 78 -5.25 -5.91 0.22
C ILE A 78 -4.53 -6.37 -1.06
N GLN A 79 -4.90 -7.53 -1.60
CA GLN A 79 -4.31 -8.05 -2.82
C GLN A 79 -4.59 -7.12 -4.01
N ASN A 80 -5.83 -6.66 -4.17
CA ASN A 80 -6.21 -5.71 -5.20
C ASN A 80 -5.43 -4.39 -5.08
N MET A 81 -5.19 -3.89 -3.85
CA MET A 81 -4.33 -2.72 -3.64
C MET A 81 -2.91 -2.95 -4.15
N ILE A 82 -2.34 -4.13 -3.90
CA ILE A 82 -0.99 -4.48 -4.35
C ILE A 82 -0.95 -4.61 -5.87
N ASP A 83 -1.92 -5.27 -6.48
CA ASP A 83 -2.01 -5.46 -7.94
C ASP A 83 -2.06 -4.10 -8.65
N LEU A 84 -2.86 -3.16 -8.15
CA LEU A 84 -2.95 -1.79 -8.68
C LEU A 84 -1.62 -1.02 -8.55
N LEU A 85 -0.90 -1.20 -7.44
CA LEU A 85 0.43 -0.60 -7.26
C LEU A 85 1.46 -1.24 -8.22
N GLU A 86 1.39 -2.56 -8.46
CA GLU A 86 2.25 -3.28 -9.41
C GLU A 86 1.97 -2.88 -10.86
N GLU A 87 0.71 -2.63 -11.21
CA GLU A 87 0.35 -2.02 -12.49
C GLU A 87 0.94 -0.62 -12.63
N LEU A 88 0.81 0.21 -11.59
CA LEU A 88 1.41 1.56 -11.57
C LEU A 88 2.94 1.51 -11.68
N GLU A 89 3.60 0.50 -11.11
CA GLU A 89 5.05 0.29 -11.26
C GLU A 89 5.44 -0.02 -12.70
N LYS A 90 4.65 -0.79 -13.44
CA LYS A 90 4.96 -1.10 -14.85
C LYS A 90 5.01 0.18 -15.69
N ASP A 91 4.04 1.08 -15.48
CA ASP A 91 3.93 2.34 -16.22
C ASP A 91 4.91 3.41 -15.73
N TYR A 92 5.23 3.42 -14.42
CA TYR A 92 6.03 4.46 -13.76
C TYR A 92 7.23 3.89 -12.98
N ASN A 93 7.96 2.94 -13.56
CA ASN A 93 9.08 2.23 -12.91
C ASN A 93 10.23 3.12 -12.39
N LYS A 94 10.34 4.36 -12.87
CA LYS A 94 11.31 5.35 -12.37
C LYS A 94 10.84 6.04 -11.08
N ASN A 95 9.54 5.98 -10.79
CA ASN A 95 8.88 6.73 -9.74
C ASN A 95 8.47 5.86 -8.57
N ILE A 96 8.07 4.60 -8.79
CA ILE A 96 7.68 3.64 -7.76
C ILE A 96 8.44 2.33 -7.94
N LYS A 97 8.77 1.67 -6.82
CA LYS A 97 9.36 0.33 -6.80
C LYS A 97 8.69 -0.54 -5.75
N ILE A 98 8.35 -1.79 -6.09
CA ILE A 98 7.73 -2.75 -5.19
C ILE A 98 8.72 -3.85 -4.81
N ASN A 99 8.81 -4.14 -3.52
CA ASN A 99 9.66 -5.19 -2.96
C ASN A 99 8.82 -6.11 -2.06
N ARG A 100 9.01 -7.42 -2.20
CA ARG A 100 8.38 -8.45 -1.38
C ARG A 100 9.42 -9.09 -0.46
N GLU A 101 9.10 -9.16 0.82
CA GLU A 101 9.93 -9.78 1.86
C GLU A 101 9.15 -10.94 2.47
N VAL A 102 9.74 -12.14 2.44
CA VAL A 102 9.18 -13.32 3.10
C VAL A 102 9.83 -13.42 4.48
N SER A 103 9.01 -13.47 5.53
CA SER A 103 9.45 -13.64 6.93
C SER A 103 9.14 -15.04 7.43
#